data_AF-A0A949AJR6-F1
#
_entry.id   AF-A0A949AJR6-F1
#
_cell.length_a   1.000
_cell.length_b   1.000
_cell.length_c   1.000
_cell.angle_alpha   90.00
_cell.angle_beta   90.00
_cell.angle_gamma   90.00
#
_symmetry.space_group_name_H-M   'P 1'
#
loop_
_entity.id
_entity.type
_entity.pdbx_description
1 polymer ?
#
loop_
_entity_poly.entity_id
_entity_poly.type
_entity_poly.pdbx_seq_one_letter_code
_entity_poly.pdbx_strand_id
1 'polypeptide(L)'
;MLIKRKKSKEFIQGIRPMIYAFFVFTLLSILGYAWPIISNLVFCLIIAAAIYFSLIKIEYGFLFLIFEFLIGHEGHLFELAGLSLRLSLFLVVMLIWFVQKIIDKKQRRFFAQFIESPGLVLFLVFFFVIILGLLQGMIAHEPIFAIKD
;
A
#
# COMPACT_ATOMS: atom_id res chain seq x y z
N MET A 1 12.85 -26.64 36.10
CA MET A 1 11.44 -26.39 35.71
C MET A 1 11.01 -24.91 35.74
N LEU A 2 11.76 -23.99 36.37
CA LEU A 2 11.37 -22.57 36.51
C LEU A 2 11.65 -21.66 35.29
N ILE A 3 12.58 -22.04 34.40
CA ILE A 3 12.97 -21.23 33.24
C ILE A 3 11.88 -21.19 32.15
N LYS A 4 11.08 -22.26 32.02
CA LYS A 4 10.00 -22.36 31.01
C LYS A 4 8.82 -21.41 31.26
N ARG A 5 8.55 -21.03 32.52
CA ARG A 5 7.43 -20.13 32.88
C ARG A 5 7.69 -18.65 32.59
N LYS A 6 8.96 -18.21 32.60
CA LYS A 6 9.29 -16.78 32.34
C LYS A 6 9.09 -16.42 30.86
N LYS A 7 9.50 -17.33 29.96
CA LYS A 7 9.36 -17.16 28.50
C LYS A 7 7.90 -17.07 28.03
N SER A 8 6.96 -17.76 28.70
CA SER A 8 5.54 -17.72 28.33
C SER A 8 4.86 -16.41 28.73
N LYS A 9 5.28 -15.78 29.84
CA LYS A 9 4.74 -14.46 30.23
C LYS A 9 5.22 -13.34 29.29
N GLU A 10 6.49 -13.37 28.88
CA GLU A 10 7.03 -12.40 27.91
C GLU A 10 6.35 -12.53 26.54
N PHE A 11 6.06 -13.76 26.09
CA PHE A 11 5.31 -14.00 24.85
C PHE A 11 3.89 -13.45 24.89
N ILE A 12 3.15 -13.68 26.00
CA ILE A 12 1.80 -13.14 26.18
C ILE A 12 1.81 -11.60 26.28
N GLN A 13 2.85 -11.01 26.87
CA GLN A 13 3.02 -9.55 26.93
C GLN A 13 3.29 -8.94 25.55
N GLY A 14 4.04 -9.61 24.68
CA GLY A 14 4.27 -9.17 23.30
C GLY A 14 3.05 -9.28 22.39
N ILE A 15 2.18 -10.27 22.63
CA ILE A 15 0.95 -10.48 21.83
C ILE A 15 -0.15 -9.49 22.17
N ARG A 16 -0.25 -9.05 23.43
CA ARG A 16 -1.27 -8.08 23.87
C ARG A 16 -1.38 -6.83 22.97
N PRO A 17 -0.30 -6.08 22.66
CA PRO A 17 -0.40 -4.92 21.79
C PRO A 17 -0.81 -5.27 20.36
N MET A 18 -0.42 -6.43 19.83
CA MET A 18 -0.86 -6.89 18.51
C MET A 18 -2.37 -7.16 18.48
N ILE A 19 -2.92 -7.78 19.53
CA ILE A 19 -4.37 -8.01 19.64
C ILE A 19 -5.12 -6.68 19.74
N TYR A 20 -4.64 -5.73 20.56
CA TYR A 20 -5.27 -4.41 20.66
C TYR A 20 -5.22 -3.67 19.32
N ALA A 21 -4.07 -3.68 18.63
CA ALA A 21 -3.94 -3.08 17.31
C ALA A 21 -4.95 -3.69 16.32
N PHE A 22 -5.05 -5.02 16.27
CA PHE A 22 -6.03 -5.71 15.42
C PHE A 22 -7.46 -5.23 15.70
N PHE A 23 -7.89 -5.23 16.96
CA PHE A 23 -9.24 -4.77 17.32
C PHE A 23 -9.48 -3.29 16.99
N VAL A 24 -8.49 -2.42 17.19
CA VAL A 24 -8.59 -1.01 16.83
C VAL A 24 -8.77 -0.88 15.31
N PHE A 25 -7.96 -1.58 14.50
CA PHE A 25 -8.10 -1.55 13.04
C PHE A 25 -9.45 -2.08 12.57
N THR A 26 -9.96 -3.17 13.17
CA THR A 26 -11.28 -3.71 12.85
C THR A 26 -12.40 -2.74 13.20
N LEU A 27 -12.35 -2.10 14.38
CA LEU A 27 -13.31 -1.06 14.77
C LEU A 27 -13.25 0.14 13.83
N LEU A 28 -12.04 0.56 13.45
CA LEU A 28 -11.85 1.69 12.53
C LEU A 28 -12.39 1.38 11.13
N SER A 29 -12.24 0.14 10.67
CA SER A 29 -12.82 -0.34 9.41
C SER A 29 -14.35 -0.32 9.46
N ILE A 30 -14.96 -0.83 10.53
CA ILE A 30 -16.43 -0.79 10.70
C ILE A 30 -16.95 0.65 10.78
N LEU A 31 -16.24 1.53 11.48
CA LEU A 31 -16.58 2.96 11.52
C LEU A 31 -16.40 3.63 10.15
N GLY A 32 -15.35 3.28 9.41
CA GLY A 32 -15.10 3.77 8.05
C GLY A 32 -16.20 3.36 7.07
N TYR A 33 -16.74 2.16 7.22
CA TYR A 33 -17.89 1.70 6.43
C TYR A 33 -19.17 2.49 6.75
N ALA A 34 -19.43 2.78 8.03
CA ALA A 34 -20.61 3.54 8.44
C ALA A 34 -20.52 5.05 8.13
N TRP A 35 -19.30 5.61 8.10
CA TRP A 35 -19.06 7.05 7.93
C TRP A 35 -17.98 7.29 6.87
N PRO A 36 -18.35 7.66 5.62
CA PRO A 36 -17.40 7.87 4.53
C PRO A 36 -16.33 8.92 4.85
N ILE A 37 -16.66 9.91 5.69
CA ILE A 37 -15.73 10.96 6.13
C ILE A 37 -14.56 10.35 6.92
N ILE A 38 -14.82 9.38 7.79
CA ILE A 38 -13.79 8.71 8.59
C ILE A 38 -12.90 7.87 7.67
N SER A 39 -13.49 7.16 6.71
CA SER A 39 -12.75 6.43 5.68
C SER A 39 -11.78 7.33 4.92
N ASN A 40 -12.26 8.46 4.41
CA ASN A 40 -11.46 9.42 3.65
C ASN A 40 -10.31 10.02 4.49
N LEU A 41 -10.57 10.29 5.77
CA LEU A 41 -9.56 10.86 6.67
C LEU A 41 -8.45 9.85 6.97
N VAL A 42 -8.82 8.60 7.27
CA VAL A 42 -7.87 7.50 7.50
C VAL A 42 -7.07 7.20 6.23
N PHE A 43 -7.73 7.18 5.07
CA PHE A 43 -7.08 7.03 3.76
C PHE A 43 -5.99 8.08 3.53
N CYS A 44 -6.34 9.36 3.72
CA CYS A 44 -5.39 10.47 3.57
C CYS A 44 -4.23 10.37 4.56
N LEU A 45 -4.49 9.99 5.82
CA LEU A 45 -3.44 9.81 6.83
C LEU A 45 -2.48 8.68 6.44
N ILE A 46 -2.98 7.55 5.98
CA ILE A 46 -2.15 6.42 5.57
C ILE A 46 -1.29 6.79 4.36
N ILE A 47 -1.87 7.44 3.35
CA ILE A 47 -1.11 7.90 2.17
C ILE A 47 -0.05 8.93 2.58
N ALA A 48 -0.39 9.91 3.41
CA ALA A 48 0.56 10.91 3.87
C ALA A 48 1.72 10.27 4.64
N ALA A 49 1.43 9.30 5.52
CA ALA A 49 2.44 8.52 6.22
C ALA A 49 3.32 7.73 5.23
N ALA A 50 2.71 7.02 4.28
CA ALA A 50 3.44 6.25 3.28
C ALA A 50 4.36 7.13 2.43
N ILE A 51 3.91 8.31 1.99
CA ILE A 51 4.75 9.31 1.30
C ILE A 51 5.94 9.68 2.18
N TYR A 52 5.67 10.12 3.42
CA TYR A 52 6.71 10.57 4.34
C TYR A 52 7.77 9.50 4.59
N PHE A 53 7.34 8.27 4.91
CA PHE A 53 8.26 7.17 5.17
C PHE A 53 9.01 6.71 3.91
N SER A 54 8.34 6.71 2.75
CA SER A 54 8.94 6.34 1.47
C SER A 54 10.00 7.34 1.00
N LEU A 55 9.89 8.62 1.39
CA LEU A 55 10.92 9.64 1.14
C LEU A 55 12.18 9.39 1.97
N ILE A 56 12.05 8.90 3.20
CA ILE A 56 13.20 8.58 4.07
C ILE A 56 13.91 7.33 3.54
N LYS A 57 13.15 6.27 3.28
CA LYS A 57 13.62 4.97 2.82
C LYS A 57 12.51 4.26 2.08
N ILE A 58 12.77 3.86 0.84
CA ILE A 58 11.75 3.21 0.01
C ILE A 58 11.27 1.89 0.62
N GLU A 59 12.11 1.22 1.42
CA GLU A 59 11.74 -0.03 2.08
C GLU A 59 10.54 0.15 3.03
N TYR A 60 10.41 1.32 3.66
CA TYR A 60 9.26 1.61 4.50
C TYR A 60 7.97 1.79 3.68
N GLY A 61 8.06 2.40 2.49
CA GLY A 61 6.91 2.47 1.57
C GLY A 61 6.42 1.08 1.16
N PHE A 62 7.34 0.18 0.84
CA PHE A 62 7.00 -1.22 0.54
C PHE A 62 6.42 -1.97 1.74
N LEU A 63 6.87 -1.68 2.97
CA LEU A 63 6.28 -2.28 4.18
C LEU A 63 4.81 -1.89 4.35
N PHE A 64 4.47 -0.62 4.13
CA PHE A 64 3.06 -0.17 4.12
C PHE A 64 2.24 -0.91 3.06
N LEU A 65 2.81 -1.09 1.87
CA LEU A 65 2.16 -1.79 0.78
C LEU A 65 1.89 -3.26 1.11
N ILE A 66 2.90 -3.97 1.63
CA ILE A 66 2.77 -5.38 2.04
C ILE A 66 1.77 -5.52 3.18
N PHE A 67 1.81 -4.62 4.16
CA PHE A 67 0.86 -4.61 5.27
C PHE A 67 -0.58 -4.49 4.78
N GLU A 68 -0.83 -3.56 3.85
CA GLU A 68 -2.14 -3.38 3.24
C GLU A 68 -2.57 -4.59 2.40
N PHE A 69 -1.64 -5.23 1.67
CA PHE A 69 -1.93 -6.48 0.94
C PHE A 69 -2.29 -7.64 1.87
N LEU A 70 -1.69 -7.71 3.06
CA LEU A 70 -1.94 -8.77 4.03
C LEU A 70 -3.23 -8.55 4.83
N ILE A 71 -3.59 -7.30 5.12
CA ILE A 71 -4.75 -6.96 5.96
C ILE A 71 -5.99 -6.66 5.13
N GLY A 72 -5.83 -6.01 3.98
CA GLY A 72 -6.91 -5.68 3.07
C GLY A 72 -7.37 -6.90 2.29
N HIS A 73 -8.10 -7.80 2.94
CA HIS A 73 -8.61 -9.02 2.30
C HIS A 73 -9.69 -8.75 1.24
N GLU A 74 -10.39 -7.61 1.33
CA GLU A 74 -11.47 -7.23 0.40
C GLU A 74 -11.13 -6.02 -0.48
N GLY A 75 -9.93 -5.42 -0.37
CA GLY A 75 -9.57 -4.22 -1.15
C GLY A 75 -10.39 -2.95 -0.85
N HIS A 76 -11.46 -3.05 -0.07
CA HIS A 76 -12.42 -1.99 0.25
C HIS A 76 -12.27 -1.37 1.65
N LEU A 77 -11.20 -1.70 2.41
CA LEU A 77 -11.04 -1.18 3.78
C LEU A 77 -11.12 0.35 3.83
N PHE A 78 -10.55 1.01 2.83
CA PHE A 78 -10.62 2.45 2.65
C PHE A 78 -10.61 2.79 1.16
N GLU A 79 -11.65 3.47 0.69
CA GLU A 79 -11.76 3.98 -0.67
C GLU A 79 -12.01 5.47 -0.67
N LEU A 80 -11.36 6.17 -1.61
CA LEU A 80 -11.60 7.58 -1.87
C LEU A 80 -12.04 7.72 -3.32
N ALA A 81 -13.31 8.08 -3.54
CA ALA A 81 -13.87 8.32 -4.88
C ALA A 81 -13.64 7.16 -5.89
N GLY A 82 -13.71 5.91 -5.43
CA GLY A 82 -13.50 4.71 -6.26
C GLY A 82 -12.04 4.29 -6.44
N LEU A 83 -11.07 5.04 -5.86
CA LEU A 83 -9.69 4.61 -5.77
C LEU A 83 -9.46 3.82 -4.49
N SER A 84 -9.02 2.57 -4.63
CA SER A 84 -8.64 1.73 -3.51
C SER A 84 -7.33 2.20 -2.88
N LEU A 85 -7.24 2.13 -1.55
CA LEU A 85 -6.03 2.49 -0.80
C LEU A 85 -4.81 1.73 -1.31
N ARG A 86 -4.98 0.46 -1.69
CA ARG A 86 -3.94 -0.38 -2.27
C ARG A 86 -3.39 0.20 -3.57
N LEU A 87 -4.27 0.59 -4.50
CA LEU A 87 -3.85 1.18 -5.77
C LEU A 87 -3.14 2.51 -5.55
N SER A 88 -3.68 3.34 -4.65
CA SER A 88 -3.07 4.63 -4.32
C SER A 88 -1.70 4.49 -3.65
N LEU A 89 -1.55 3.58 -2.68
CA LEU A 89 -0.27 3.27 -2.05
C LEU A 89 0.73 2.72 -3.08
N PHE A 90 0.29 1.81 -3.94
CA PHE A 90 1.13 1.27 -5.00
C PHE A 90 1.64 2.37 -5.93
N LEU A 91 0.75 3.20 -6.45
CA LEU A 91 1.13 4.32 -7.33
C LEU A 91 2.09 5.28 -6.63
N VAL A 92 1.80 5.66 -5.38
CA VAL A 92 2.64 6.59 -4.61
C VAL A 92 4.04 6.03 -4.38
N VAL A 93 4.14 4.79 -3.87
CA VAL A 93 5.44 4.17 -3.57
C VAL A 93 6.24 3.97 -4.86
N MET A 94 5.60 3.50 -5.93
CA MET A 94 6.23 3.33 -7.24
C MET A 94 6.68 4.66 -7.83
N LEU A 95 5.88 5.72 -7.72
CA LEU A 95 6.23 7.06 -8.18
C LEU A 95 7.44 7.60 -7.43
N ILE A 96 7.44 7.52 -6.09
CA ILE A 96 8.57 7.97 -5.26
C ILE A 96 9.83 7.19 -5.60
N TRP A 97 9.73 5.87 -5.75
CA TRP A 97 10.85 5.03 -6.17
C TRP A 97 11.39 5.45 -7.54
N PHE A 98 10.50 5.66 -8.51
CA PHE A 98 10.87 6.09 -9.86
C PHE A 98 11.56 7.46 -9.87
N VAL A 99 11.02 8.43 -9.11
CA VAL A 99 11.60 9.77 -8.96
C VAL A 99 12.99 9.69 -8.32
N GLN A 100 13.15 8.93 -7.23
CA GLN A 100 14.45 8.73 -6.59
C GLN A 100 15.47 8.10 -7.55
N LYS A 101 15.04 7.12 -8.35
CA LYS A 101 15.89 6.48 -9.37
C LYS A 101 16.34 7.43 -10.49
N ILE A 102 15.49 8.37 -10.91
CA ILE A 102 15.83 9.36 -11.94
C ILE A 102 16.79 10.44 -11.41
N ILE A 103 16.57 10.89 -10.17
CA ILE A 103 17.35 11.96 -9.54
C ILE A 103 18.75 11.47 -9.18
N ASP A 104 18.91 10.20 -8.78
CA ASP A 104 20.20 9.66 -8.40
C ASP A 104 21.11 9.41 -9.62
N LYS A 105 21.97 10.40 -9.92
CA LYS A 105 22.93 10.38 -11.03
C LYS A 105 23.85 9.16 -11.03
N LYS A 106 24.08 8.52 -9.87
CA LYS A 106 24.96 7.34 -9.74
C LYS A 106 24.31 6.07 -10.31
N GLN A 107 22.99 6.03 -10.41
CA GLN A 107 22.22 4.89 -10.92
C GLN A 107 21.80 5.01 -12.39
N ARG A 108 22.16 6.10 -13.09
CA ARG A 108 21.90 6.25 -14.53
C ARG A 108 22.49 5.13 -15.39
N ARG A 109 23.62 4.52 -14.98
CA ARG A 109 24.18 3.34 -15.67
C ARG A 109 23.28 2.11 -15.56
N PHE A 110 22.67 1.90 -14.40
CA PHE A 110 21.70 0.82 -14.20
C PHE A 110 20.44 1.08 -15.03
N PHE A 111 19.98 2.33 -15.14
CA PHE A 111 18.83 2.69 -15.98
C PHE A 111 19.11 2.48 -17.48
N ALA A 112 20.32 2.81 -17.96
CA ALA A 112 20.73 2.53 -19.33
C ALA A 112 20.73 1.02 -19.62
N GLN A 113 21.20 0.21 -18.67
CA GLN A 113 21.17 -1.25 -18.77
C GLN A 113 19.75 -1.84 -18.61
N PHE A 114 18.89 -1.19 -17.84
CA PHE A 114 17.49 -1.59 -17.65
C PHE A 114 16.68 -1.29 -18.92
N ILE A 115 16.96 -0.19 -19.63
CA ILE A 115 16.38 0.15 -20.94
C ILE A 115 16.68 -0.91 -22.00
N GLU A 116 17.85 -1.52 -21.97
CA GLU A 116 18.21 -2.61 -22.88
C GLU A 116 17.68 -3.98 -22.43
N SER A 117 17.15 -4.09 -21.22
CA SER A 117 16.63 -5.35 -20.68
C SER A 117 15.17 -5.58 -21.09
N PRO A 118 14.76 -6.82 -21.40
CA PRO A 118 13.37 -7.15 -21.68
C PRO A 118 12.43 -6.89 -20.48
N GLY A 119 12.98 -6.69 -19.28
CA GLY A 119 12.23 -6.33 -18.08
C GLY A 119 11.57 -4.96 -18.15
N LEU A 120 12.14 -4.00 -18.89
CA LEU A 120 11.53 -2.67 -19.04
C LEU A 120 10.28 -2.73 -19.92
N VAL A 121 10.27 -3.56 -20.97
CA VAL A 121 9.09 -3.79 -21.79
C VAL A 121 7.96 -4.39 -20.95
N LEU A 122 8.25 -5.41 -20.13
CA LEU A 122 7.28 -5.97 -19.18
C LEU A 122 6.76 -4.92 -18.19
N PHE A 123 7.65 -4.08 -17.66
CA PHE A 123 7.27 -2.98 -16.76
C PHE A 123 6.38 -1.94 -17.44
N LEU A 124 6.70 -1.53 -18.67
CA LEU A 124 5.90 -0.59 -19.45
C LEU A 124 4.55 -1.18 -19.83
N VAL A 125 4.50 -2.45 -20.24
CA VAL A 125 3.24 -3.15 -20.55
C VAL A 125 2.37 -3.23 -19.29
N PHE A 126 2.95 -3.57 -18.14
CA PHE A 126 2.23 -3.58 -16.86
C PHE A 126 1.68 -2.19 -16.52
N PHE A 127 2.50 -1.15 -16.65
CA PHE A 127 2.07 0.23 -16.39
C PHE A 127 1.00 0.69 -17.39
N PHE A 128 1.12 0.28 -18.66
CA PHE A 128 0.14 0.56 -19.71
C PHE A 128 -1.22 -0.09 -19.41
N VAL A 129 -1.24 -1.35 -18.95
CA VAL A 129 -2.46 -2.03 -18.52
C VAL A 129 -3.10 -1.30 -17.33
N ILE A 130 -2.31 -0.85 -16.35
CA ILE A 130 -2.82 -0.07 -15.21
C ILE A 130 -3.46 1.25 -15.69
N ILE A 131 -2.80 1.98 -16.59
CA ILE A 131 -3.33 3.23 -17.13
C ILE A 131 -4.61 2.99 -17.93
N LEU A 132 -4.67 1.94 -18.76
CA LEU A 132 -5.88 1.59 -19.49
C LEU A 132 -7.03 1.26 -18.53
N GLY A 133 -6.78 0.48 -17.48
CA GLY A 133 -7.78 0.19 -16.45
C GLY A 133 -8.30 1.45 -15.76
N LEU A 134 -7.40 2.38 -15.42
CA LEU A 134 -7.76 3.68 -14.83
C LEU A 134 -8.59 4.54 -15.80
N LEU A 135 -8.16 4.67 -17.05
CA LEU A 135 -8.86 5.46 -18.08
C LEU A 135 -10.25 4.88 -18.38
N GLN A 136 -10.36 3.56 -18.48
CA GLN A 136 -11.63 2.89 -18.68
C GLN A 136 -12.57 3.10 -17.48
N GLY A 137 -12.04 3.04 -16.26
CA GLY A 137 -12.79 3.38 -15.04
C GLY A 137 -13.27 4.84 -15.01
N MET A 138 -12.49 5.78 -15.53
CA MET A 138 -12.88 7.19 -15.63
C MET A 138 -13.92 7.47 -16.72
N ILE A 139 -13.80 6.82 -17.89
CA ILE A 139 -14.69 7.05 -19.04
C ILE A 139 -16.06 6.39 -18.83
N ALA A 140 -16.12 5.29 -18.09
CA ALA A 140 -17.34 4.51 -17.99
C ALA A 140 -18.45 5.15 -17.13
N HIS A 141 -18.17 6.17 -16.29
CA HIS A 141 -19.14 6.77 -15.34
C HIS A 141 -19.90 5.76 -14.43
N GLU A 142 -19.52 4.50 -14.48
CA GLU A 142 -20.05 3.37 -13.73
C GLU A 142 -18.95 2.93 -12.75
N PRO A 143 -19.30 2.47 -11.53
CA PRO A 143 -18.35 1.99 -10.53
C PRO A 143 -17.77 0.62 -10.95
N ILE A 144 -17.05 0.58 -12.07
CA ILE A 144 -16.34 -0.59 -12.62
C ILE A 144 -14.91 -0.66 -12.02
N PHE A 145 -14.65 0.03 -10.91
CA PHE A 145 -13.56 -0.35 -10.01
C PHE A 145 -13.93 -1.56 -9.14
N ALA A 146 -15.14 -2.10 -9.28
CA ALA A 146 -15.43 -3.49 -9.00
C ALA A 146 -14.77 -4.37 -10.08
N ILE A 147 -13.44 -4.44 -10.08
CA ILE A 147 -12.81 -5.74 -10.35
C ILE A 147 -13.29 -6.60 -9.19
N LYS A 148 -14.40 -7.29 -9.44
CA LYS A 148 -14.93 -8.33 -8.56
C LYS A 148 -13.89 -9.44 -8.64
N ASP A 149 -12.94 -9.43 -7.70
CA ASP A 149 -12.15 -10.61 -7.38
C ASP A 149 -13.10 -11.78 -7.04
#